data_AF-A0ABD3VBA8-F1
#
_entry.id   AF-A0ABD3VBA8-F1
#
_cell.length_a   1.000
_cell.length_b   1.000
_cell.length_c   1.000
_cell.angle_alpha   90.00
_cell.angle_beta   90.00
_cell.angle_gamma   90.00
#
_symmetry.space_group_name_H-M   'P 1'
#
loop_
_entity.id
_entity.type
_entity.pdbx_description
1 polymer ?
#
loop_
_entity_poly.entity_id
_entity_poly.type
_entity_poly.pdbx_seq_one_letter_code
_entity_poly.pdbx_strand_id
1 'polypeptide(L)'
;MHHAHQIARKHLQSAAKHQKDLYDARVSQSTYQPGDLVWLIADSRKINVSPKMQNMHDGPYVVKRTISCLNYLIQLDPYGKEKLVHHNKLKKYAGENPPRWTIKASKVTVLESRIIKEH
;
A
#
# COMPACT_ATOMS: atom_id res chain seq x y z
N MET A 1 -25.29 -4.10 41.67
CA MET A 1 -25.09 -3.67 40.27
C MET A 1 -23.65 -3.27 39.91
N HIS A 2 -22.76 -2.87 40.83
CA HIS A 2 -21.39 -2.44 40.45
C HIS A 2 -20.43 -3.57 40.05
N HIS A 3 -20.60 -4.78 40.60
CA HIS A 3 -19.70 -5.91 40.33
C HIS A 3 -19.76 -6.39 38.88
N ALA A 4 -20.96 -6.46 38.29
CA ALA A 4 -21.15 -6.87 36.89
C ALA A 4 -20.47 -5.88 35.92
N HIS A 5 -20.55 -4.57 36.20
CA HIS A 5 -19.90 -3.54 35.39
C HIS A 5 -18.36 -3.61 35.46
N GLN A 6 -17.80 -3.92 36.64
CA GLN A 6 -16.35 -4.08 36.80
C GLN A 6 -15.82 -5.29 36.01
N ILE A 7 -16.53 -6.42 36.07
CA ILE A 7 -16.21 -7.62 35.30
C ILE A 7 -16.26 -7.31 33.81
N ALA A 8 -17.36 -6.73 33.32
CA ALA A 8 -17.51 -6.35 31.92
C ALA A 8 -16.38 -5.42 31.44
N ARG A 9 -15.99 -4.42 32.26
CA ARG A 9 -14.91 -3.49 31.93
C ARG A 9 -13.56 -4.19 31.79
N LYS A 10 -13.24 -5.15 32.68
CA LYS A 10 -11.99 -5.92 32.64
C LYS A 10 -11.91 -6.78 31.37
N HIS A 11 -13.02 -7.44 31.00
CA HIS A 11 -13.07 -8.24 29.78
C HIS A 11 -12.90 -7.38 28.52
N LEU A 12 -13.57 -6.21 28.45
CA LEU A 12 -13.42 -5.29 27.33
C LEU A 12 -11.98 -4.79 27.17
N GLN A 13 -11.31 -4.43 28.28
CA GLN A 13 -9.91 -4.01 28.23
C GLN A 13 -8.98 -5.13 27.75
N SER A 14 -9.18 -6.35 28.26
CA SER A 14 -8.39 -7.51 27.83
C SER A 14 -8.61 -7.84 26.35
N ALA A 15 -9.85 -7.78 25.88
CA ALA A 15 -10.19 -8.02 24.48
C ALA A 15 -9.60 -6.94 23.56
N ALA A 16 -9.68 -5.66 23.96
CA ALA A 16 -9.10 -4.55 23.21
C ALA A 16 -7.57 -4.66 23.10
N LYS A 17 -6.90 -5.04 24.20
CA LYS A 17 -5.45 -5.30 24.19
C LYS A 17 -5.10 -6.45 23.24
N HIS A 18 -5.80 -7.57 23.36
CA HIS A 18 -5.57 -8.71 22.48
C HIS A 18 -5.80 -8.37 21.01
N GLN A 19 -6.85 -7.60 20.69
CA GLN A 19 -7.12 -7.15 19.32
C GLN A 19 -6.00 -6.26 18.78
N LYS A 20 -5.46 -5.36 19.61
CA LYS A 20 -4.31 -4.53 19.24
C LYS A 20 -3.08 -5.39 18.95
N ASP A 21 -2.74 -6.29 19.87
CA ASP A 21 -1.57 -7.16 19.74
C ASP A 21 -1.66 -8.04 18.47
N LEU A 22 -2.86 -8.59 18.18
CA LEU A 22 -3.11 -9.34 16.96
C LEU A 22 -3.02 -8.50 15.69
N TYR A 23 -3.47 -7.24 15.74
CA TYR A 23 -3.36 -6.33 14.61
C TYR A 23 -1.89 -6.01 14.32
N ASP A 24 -1.15 -5.57 15.35
CA ASP A 24 0.26 -5.20 15.23
C ASP A 24 1.10 -6.39 14.75
N ALA A 25 0.83 -7.61 15.24
CA ALA A 25 1.51 -8.84 14.79
C ALA A 25 1.21 -9.21 13.32
N ARG A 26 0.03 -8.85 12.80
CA ARG A 26 -0.38 -9.13 11.40
C ARG A 26 0.10 -8.07 10.41
N VAL A 27 0.58 -6.93 10.89
CA VAL A 27 1.12 -5.86 10.06
C VAL A 27 2.51 -6.27 9.56
N SER A 28 2.54 -7.14 8.56
CA SER A 28 3.72 -7.30 7.70
C SER A 28 3.81 -6.07 6.80
N GLN A 29 4.43 -5.00 7.29
CA GLN A 29 4.75 -3.83 6.48
C GLN A 29 5.86 -4.18 5.50
N SER A 30 5.48 -4.69 4.33
CA SER A 30 6.39 -4.70 3.17
C SER A 30 6.75 -3.26 2.84
N THR A 31 7.94 -2.83 3.23
CA THR A 31 8.41 -1.48 2.89
C THR A 31 8.69 -1.39 1.39
N TYR A 32 8.24 -0.29 0.79
CA TYR A 32 8.53 0.07 -0.60
C TYR A 32 9.51 1.24 -0.63
N GLN A 33 10.44 1.20 -1.57
CA GLN A 33 11.38 2.29 -1.82
C GLN A 33 11.02 3.06 -3.09
N PRO A 34 11.43 4.34 -3.19
CA PRO A 34 11.34 5.08 -4.45
C PRO A 34 12.00 4.30 -5.59
N GLY A 35 11.27 4.11 -6.70
CA GLY A 35 11.70 3.32 -7.85
C GLY A 35 11.19 1.88 -7.88
N ASP A 36 10.60 1.37 -6.79
CA ASP A 36 10.02 0.04 -6.77
C ASP A 36 8.78 -0.06 -7.67
N LEU A 37 8.61 -1.23 -8.30
CA LEU A 37 7.43 -1.56 -9.08
C LEU A 37 6.37 -2.20 -8.19
N VAL A 38 5.13 -1.71 -8.29
CA VAL A 38 4.00 -2.15 -7.47
C VAL A 38 2.74 -2.32 -8.31
N TRP A 39 1.97 -3.37 -8.00
CA TRP A 39 0.59 -3.53 -8.44
C TRP A 39 -0.35 -2.73 -7.55
N LEU A 40 -1.33 -2.08 -8.16
CA LEU A 40 -2.46 -1.45 -7.45
C LEU A 40 -3.64 -2.42 -7.40
N ILE A 41 -4.23 -2.59 -6.22
CA ILE A 41 -5.52 -3.26 -6.09
C ILE A 41 -6.61 -2.24 -6.44
N ALA A 42 -7.28 -2.47 -7.57
CA ALA A 42 -8.36 -1.64 -8.06
C ALA A 42 -9.68 -2.02 -7.39
N ASP A 43 -10.25 -1.10 -6.62
CA ASP A 43 -11.58 -1.28 -6.01
C ASP A 43 -12.73 -0.92 -6.96
N SER A 44 -12.41 -0.40 -8.15
CA SER A 44 -13.41 0.05 -9.12
C SER A 44 -14.04 -1.13 -9.84
N ARG A 45 -15.37 -1.25 -9.72
CA ARG A 45 -16.18 -2.22 -10.47
C ARG A 45 -16.31 -1.78 -11.93
N LYS A 46 -16.01 -2.69 -12.86
CA LYS A 46 -16.31 -2.47 -14.29
C LYS A 46 -17.80 -2.73 -14.54
N ILE A 47 -18.46 -1.80 -15.22
CA ILE A 47 -19.87 -1.95 -15.63
C ILE A 47 -19.96 -3.14 -16.59
N ASN A 48 -21.01 -3.96 -16.46
CA ASN A 48 -21.28 -5.16 -17.27
C ASN A 48 -20.28 -6.33 -17.12
N VAL A 49 -19.41 -6.32 -16.10
CA VAL A 49 -18.53 -7.47 -15.77
C VAL A 49 -18.88 -7.98 -14.38
N SER A 50 -19.01 -9.30 -14.22
CA SER A 50 -19.19 -9.91 -12.91
C SER A 50 -17.99 -9.59 -12.01
N PRO A 51 -18.18 -9.02 -10.80
CA PRO A 51 -17.07 -8.65 -9.93
C PRO A 51 -16.10 -9.80 -9.62
N LYS A 52 -16.61 -11.04 -9.60
CA LYS A 52 -15.79 -12.24 -9.35
C LYS A 52 -14.85 -12.61 -10.50
N MET A 53 -15.14 -12.14 -11.72
CA MET A 53 -14.34 -12.40 -12.91
C MET A 53 -13.43 -11.23 -13.30
N GLN A 54 -13.42 -10.16 -12.51
CA GLN A 54 -12.58 -9.00 -12.79
C GLN A 54 -11.17 -9.20 -12.21
N ASN A 55 -10.14 -8.96 -13.03
CA ASN A 55 -8.78 -8.80 -12.52
C ASN A 55 -8.72 -7.57 -11.59
N MET A 56 -8.47 -7.82 -10.31
CA MET A 56 -8.41 -6.78 -9.28
C MET A 56 -7.03 -6.13 -9.17
N HIS A 57 -6.01 -6.73 -9.77
CA HIS A 57 -4.67 -6.15 -9.87
C HIS A 57 -4.54 -5.34 -11.16
N ASP A 58 -4.27 -4.06 -10.99
CA ASP A 58 -4.11 -3.09 -12.07
C ASP A 58 -2.68 -2.55 -12.07
N GLY A 59 -2.10 -2.51 -13.27
CA GLY A 59 -0.82 -1.90 -13.63
C GLY A 59 0.43 -2.25 -12.79
N PRO A 60 1.59 -2.46 -13.41
CA PRO A 60 2.84 -2.13 -12.75
C PRO A 60 3.00 -0.60 -12.71
N TYR A 61 2.97 -0.05 -11.50
CA TYR A 61 3.23 1.36 -11.22
C TYR A 61 4.56 1.55 -10.51
N VAL A 62 5.10 2.76 -10.56
CA VAL A 62 6.38 3.08 -9.90
C VAL A 62 6.09 3.86 -8.62
N VAL A 63 6.68 3.45 -7.51
CA VAL A 63 6.65 4.22 -6.27
C VAL A 63 7.54 5.45 -6.44
N LYS A 64 6.96 6.65 -6.38
CA LYS A 64 7.70 7.90 -6.51
C LYS A 64 8.34 8.32 -5.19
N ARG A 65 7.55 8.34 -4.12
CA ARG A 65 8.03 8.64 -2.78
C ARG A 65 7.13 8.07 -1.71
N THR A 66 7.73 7.83 -0.55
CA THR A 66 7.03 7.43 0.67
C THR A 66 6.64 8.68 1.43
N ILE A 67 5.34 8.88 1.66
CA ILE A 67 4.83 9.99 2.48
C ILE A 67 4.81 9.60 3.96
N SER A 68 4.46 8.35 4.24
CA SER A 68 4.43 7.78 5.59
C SER A 68 4.60 6.26 5.50
N CYS A 69 4.72 5.57 6.63
CA CYS A 69 4.83 4.11 6.69
C CYS A 69 3.66 3.38 5.99
N LEU A 70 2.48 4.01 5.96
CA LEU A 70 1.26 3.47 5.37
C LEU A 70 0.85 4.11 4.04
N ASN A 71 1.38 5.28 3.69
CA ASN A 71 0.92 6.04 2.52
C ASN A 71 2.06 6.31 1.56
N TYR A 72 1.88 5.89 0.31
CA TYR A 72 2.86 5.96 -0.74
C TYR A 72 2.29 6.75 -1.93
N LEU A 73 3.12 7.58 -2.55
CA LEU A 73 2.80 8.19 -3.84
C LEU A 73 3.34 7.31 -4.95
N ILE A 74 2.44 6.89 -5.83
CA ILE A 74 2.77 6.10 -7.02
C ILE A 74 2.52 6.93 -8.28
N GLN A 75 3.34 6.69 -9.30
CA GLN A 75 3.15 7.23 -10.64
C GLN A 75 2.38 6.21 -11.48
N LEU A 76 1.24 6.66 -12.02
CA LEU A 76 0.32 5.84 -12.82
C LEU A 76 0.70 5.81 -14.29
N ASP A 77 1.18 6.93 -14.82
CA ASP A 77 1.39 7.15 -16.25
C ASP A 77 2.80 7.67 -16.55
N PRO A 78 3.32 7.45 -17.78
CA PRO A 78 4.59 8.03 -18.24
C PRO A 78 4.66 9.56 -18.10
N TYR A 79 3.50 10.22 -18.17
CA TYR A 79 3.34 11.68 -18.11
C TYR A 79 3.40 12.25 -16.68
N GLY A 80 3.66 11.42 -15.67
CA GLY A 80 3.84 11.88 -14.29
C GLY A 80 2.55 12.01 -13.49
N LYS A 81 1.45 11.38 -13.92
CA LYS A 81 0.22 11.35 -13.12
C LYS A 81 0.46 10.59 -11.82
N GLU A 82 0.27 11.24 -10.69
CA GLU A 82 0.51 10.68 -9.36
C GLU A 82 -0.79 10.31 -8.65
N LYS A 83 -0.70 9.30 -7.77
CA LYS A 83 -1.81 8.91 -6.89
C LYS A 83 -1.28 8.52 -5.53
N LEU A 84 -1.91 9.05 -4.48
CA LEU A 84 -1.66 8.65 -3.10
C LEU A 84 -2.42 7.35 -2.81
N VAL A 85 -1.70 6.33 -2.34
CA VAL A 85 -2.24 4.99 -2.11
C VAL A 85 -1.76 4.44 -0.77
N HIS A 86 -2.67 3.74 -0.09
CA HIS A 86 -2.38 3.05 1.17
C HIS A 86 -1.65 1.73 0.93
N HIS A 87 -0.74 1.35 1.83
CA HIS A 87 0.06 0.11 1.84
C HIS A 87 -0.75 -1.14 1.46
N ASN A 88 -1.92 -1.32 2.08
CA ASN A 88 -2.80 -2.48 1.87
C ASN A 88 -3.32 -2.63 0.43
N LYS A 89 -3.27 -1.56 -0.39
CA LYS A 89 -3.67 -1.60 -1.80
C LYS A 89 -2.49 -1.81 -2.74
N LEU A 90 -1.28 -1.88 -2.21
CA LEU A 90 -0.06 -2.09 -2.97
C LEU A 90 0.43 -3.52 -2.79
N LYS A 91 0.98 -4.08 -3.86
CA LYS A 91 1.67 -5.38 -3.83
C LYS A 91 2.93 -5.27 -4.67
N LYS A 92 4.06 -5.80 -4.21
CA LYS A 92 5.32 -5.78 -4.99
C LYS A 92 5.11 -6.48 -6.34
N TYR A 93 5.59 -5.84 -7.39
CA TYR A 93 5.60 -6.41 -8.73
C TYR A 93 6.72 -7.44 -8.84
N ALA A 94 6.37 -8.70 -9.08
CA ALA A 94 7.30 -9.81 -9.30
C ALA A 94 7.23 -10.36 -10.73
N GLY A 95 6.64 -9.62 -11.67
CA GLY A 95 6.53 -10.03 -13.07
C GLY A 95 7.82 -9.77 -13.86
N GLU A 96 8.00 -10.49 -14.96
CA GLU A 96 9.19 -10.38 -15.82
C GLU A 96 9.11 -9.27 -16.87
N ASN A 97 7.90 -8.75 -17.15
CA ASN A 97 7.69 -7.80 -18.25
C ASN A 97 6.97 -6.50 -17.83
N PRO A 98 7.68 -5.58 -17.17
CA PRO A 98 7.15 -4.26 -16.88
C PRO A 98 7.13 -3.37 -18.15
N PRO A 99 6.13 -2.50 -18.33
CA PRO A 99 6.08 -1.54 -19.42
C PRO A 99 7.34 -0.68 -19.47
N ARG A 100 7.86 -0.41 -20.67
CA ARG A 100 9.14 0.31 -20.87
C ARG A 100 9.21 1.66 -20.13
N TRP A 101 8.08 2.37 -20.01
CA TRP A 101 8.04 3.66 -19.31
C TRP A 101 8.34 3.53 -17.82
N THR A 102 7.95 2.41 -17.19
CA THR A 102 8.19 2.18 -15.75
C THR A 102 9.68 2.01 -15.45
N ILE A 103 10.44 1.41 -16.36
CA ILE A 103 11.89 1.26 -16.25
C ILE A 103 12.56 2.64 -16.26
N LYS A 104 12.13 3.54 -17.14
CA LYS A 104 12.64 4.91 -17.19
C LYS A 104 12.26 5.68 -15.92
N ALA A 105 10.99 5.62 -15.52
CA ALA A 105 10.49 6.32 -14.34
C ALA A 105 11.13 5.84 -13.04
N SER A 106 11.37 4.53 -12.89
CA SER A 106 12.10 3.95 -11.76
C SER A 106 13.50 4.54 -11.64
N LYS A 107 14.28 4.54 -12.74
CA LYS A 107 15.62 5.14 -12.75
C LYS A 107 15.61 6.63 -12.38
N VAL A 108 14.69 7.41 -12.95
CA VAL A 108 14.56 8.85 -12.64
C VAL A 108 14.26 9.06 -11.16
N THR A 109 13.34 8.28 -10.61
CA THR A 109 12.91 8.40 -9.21
C THR A 109 14.05 8.05 -8.23
N VAL A 110 14.83 7.02 -8.52
CA VAL A 110 16.00 6.64 -7.71
C VAL A 110 17.06 7.75 -7.72
N LEU A 111 17.25 8.44 -8.85
CA LEU A 111 18.17 9.56 -8.95
C LEU A 111 17.68 10.79 -8.17
N GLU A 112 16.40 11.17 -8.33
CA GLU A 112 15.80 12.31 -7.63
C GLU A 112 15.83 12.13 -6.10
N SER A 113 15.54 10.92 -5.62
CA SER A 113 15.57 10.61 -4.19
C SER A 113 16.98 10.61 -3.59
N ARG A 114 18.02 10.39 -4.40
CA ARG A 114 19.43 10.47 -3.95
C ARG A 114 19.88 11.92 -3.77
N ILE A 115 19.46 12.82 -4.65
CA ILE A 115 19.79 14.26 -4.59
C ILE A 115 19.21 14.90 -3.33
N ILE A 116 18.00 14.53 -2.92
CA ILE A 116 17.32 15.10 -1.73
C ILE A 116 17.98 14.67 -0.41
N LYS A 117 18.77 13.57 -0.39
CA LYS A 117 19.47 13.10 0.82
C LYS A 117 20.86 13.71 1.01
N GLU A 118 21.39 14.44 0.03
CA GLU A 118 22.74 15.04 0.07
C GLU A 118 22.74 16.54 0.45
N HIS A 119 21.64 17.07 0.99
CA HIS A 119 21.54 18.39 1.62
C HIS A 119 20.84 18.26 2.97
#